data_AF-A0A966VKR5-F1
#
_entry.id   AF-A0A966VKR5-F1
#
_cell.length_a   1.000
_cell.length_b   1.000
_cell.length_c   1.000
_cell.angle_alpha   90.00
_cell.angle_beta   90.00
_cell.angle_gamma   90.00
#
_symmetry.space_group_name_H-M   'P 1'
#
loop_
_entity.id
_entity.type
_entity.pdbx_description
1 polymer ?
#
loop_
_entity_poly.entity_id
_entity_poly.type
_entity_poly.pdbx_seq_one_letter_code
_entity_poly.pdbx_strand_id
1 'polypeptide(L)'
;MKLFHFLLIGTALLSLRCQKTSLLNNEEPLVCTEQFVTITLQITGPPPSDYYTLRLNTKDTLRSDFIYENYYPVVNDNLVNQLQRNQSEIFVFVGVRLDNPIFETFEIQSDGCHVIKIKGHETIN
;
A
#
# COMPACT_ATOMS: atom_id res chain seq x y z
N MET A 1 12.82 -30.75 60.77
CA MET A 1 11.75 -31.13 59.81
C MET A 1 10.86 -29.97 59.34
N LYS A 2 11.10 -28.69 59.67
CA LYS A 2 10.25 -27.57 59.19
C LYS A 2 10.81 -26.80 57.98
N LEU A 3 12.09 -27.01 57.63
CA LEU A 3 12.75 -26.28 56.54
C LEU A 3 12.50 -26.89 55.14
N PHE A 4 12.22 -28.19 55.07
CA PHE A 4 11.99 -28.90 53.80
C PHE A 4 10.57 -28.68 53.22
N HIS A 5 9.58 -28.30 54.04
CA HIS A 5 8.23 -28.03 53.56
C HIS A 5 8.08 -26.63 52.95
N PHE A 6 8.94 -25.67 53.31
CA PHE A 6 8.92 -24.33 52.71
C PHE A 6 9.56 -24.30 51.31
N LEU A 7 10.49 -25.21 51.01
CA LEU A 7 11.16 -25.27 49.71
C LEU A 7 10.26 -25.85 48.59
N LEU A 8 9.33 -26.75 48.94
CA LEU A 8 8.43 -27.41 47.99
C LEU A 8 7.22 -26.55 47.57
N ILE A 9 6.83 -25.57 48.39
CA ILE A 9 5.72 -24.65 48.09
C ILE A 9 6.19 -23.46 47.24
N GLY A 10 7.46 -23.06 47.36
CA GLY A 10 8.03 -21.94 46.61
C GLY A 10 8.21 -22.21 45.10
N THR A 11 8.45 -23.47 44.70
CA THR A 11 8.62 -23.84 43.28
C THR A 11 7.30 -24.05 42.53
N ALA A 12 6.17 -24.18 43.25
CA ALA A 12 4.86 -24.44 42.66
C ALA A 12 4.14 -23.17 42.13
N LEU A 13 4.62 -21.97 42.47
CA LEU A 13 3.97 -20.69 42.09
C LEU A 13 4.61 -19.99 40.88
N LEU A 14 5.73 -20.51 40.35
CA LEU A 14 6.41 -19.96 39.16
C LEU A 14 5.88 -20.54 37.82
N SER A 15 4.92 -21.46 37.86
CA SER A 15 4.28 -22.05 36.67
C SER A 15 3.01 -21.31 36.23
N LEU A 16 2.71 -20.14 36.82
CA LEU A 16 1.63 -19.26 36.36
C LEU A 16 2.04 -18.51 35.09
N ARG A 17 1.94 -19.27 33.98
CA ARG A 17 1.43 -18.86 32.67
C ARG A 17 2.10 -17.66 32.00
N CYS A 18 3.21 -17.92 31.31
CA CYS A 18 3.44 -17.29 30.01
C CYS A 18 2.64 -18.07 28.96
N GLN A 19 1.33 -17.81 28.88
CA GLN A 19 0.57 -18.24 27.71
C GLN A 19 0.79 -17.15 26.67
N LYS A 20 1.66 -17.40 25.69
CA LYS A 20 1.67 -16.60 24.46
C LYS A 20 0.25 -16.70 23.91
N THR A 21 -0.53 -15.65 24.11
CA THR A 21 -1.73 -15.42 23.32
C THR A 21 -1.22 -15.21 21.90
N SER A 22 -1.06 -16.28 21.14
CA SER A 22 -1.09 -16.16 19.69
C SER A 22 -2.46 -15.59 19.41
N LEU A 23 -2.50 -14.30 19.10
CA LEU A 23 -3.62 -13.72 18.39
C LEU A 23 -3.76 -14.58 17.13
N LEU A 24 -4.67 -15.54 17.21
CA LEU A 24 -5.25 -16.18 16.05
C LEU A 24 -6.06 -15.07 15.38
N ASN A 25 -5.37 -14.14 14.72
CA ASN A 25 -5.98 -13.40 13.66
C ASN A 25 -6.36 -14.48 12.66
N ASN A 26 -7.67 -14.71 12.48
CA ASN A 26 -8.24 -15.64 11.50
C ASN A 26 -7.95 -15.22 10.04
N GLU A 27 -6.84 -14.52 9.81
CA GLU A 27 -6.38 -14.16 8.49
C GLU A 27 -5.32 -15.18 8.11
N GLU A 28 -5.61 -15.95 7.06
CA GLU A 28 -4.58 -16.77 6.42
C GLU A 28 -3.36 -15.90 6.12
N PRO A 29 -2.13 -16.42 6.30
CA PRO A 29 -0.92 -15.65 6.02
C PRO A 29 -0.98 -15.14 4.57
N LEU A 30 -0.84 -13.83 4.40
CA LEU A 30 -0.77 -13.20 3.09
C LEU A 30 0.52 -13.64 2.39
N VAL A 31 0.40 -14.39 1.30
CA VAL A 31 1.53 -14.83 0.48
C VAL A 31 1.56 -13.97 -0.79
N CYS A 32 2.61 -13.17 -0.93
CA CYS A 32 2.84 -12.33 -2.09
C CYS A 32 3.83 -12.97 -3.06
N THR A 33 3.74 -12.60 -4.34
CA THR A 33 4.80 -12.87 -5.32
C THR A 33 5.84 -11.74 -5.31
N GLU A 34 7.03 -11.97 -5.86
CA GLU A 34 8.07 -10.94 -6.02
C GLU A 34 7.81 -9.98 -7.21
N GLN A 35 6.59 -9.98 -7.76
CA GLN A 35 6.20 -9.05 -8.82
C GLN A 35 6.15 -7.62 -8.29
N PHE A 36 6.57 -6.65 -9.10
CA PHE A 36 6.39 -5.23 -8.79
C PHE A 36 5.44 -4.60 -9.81
N VAL A 37 4.32 -4.06 -9.35
CA VAL A 37 3.26 -3.48 -10.16
C VAL A 37 3.35 -1.95 -10.15
N THR A 38 3.12 -1.37 -11.32
CA THR A 38 2.94 0.07 -11.49
C THR A 38 1.68 0.30 -12.32
N ILE A 39 0.76 1.12 -11.82
CA ILE A 39 -0.39 1.59 -12.57
C ILE A 39 0.07 2.79 -13.40
N THR A 40 -0.14 2.74 -14.71
CA THR A 40 0.27 3.79 -15.64
C THR A 40 -0.92 4.39 -16.38
N LEU A 41 -0.75 5.61 -16.86
CA LEU A 41 -1.60 6.27 -17.84
C LEU A 41 -0.82 6.47 -19.13
N GLN A 42 -1.35 6.00 -20.25
CA GLN A 42 -0.77 6.28 -21.56
C GLN A 42 -1.29 7.61 -22.10
N ILE A 43 -0.38 8.46 -22.59
CA ILE A 43 -0.74 9.74 -23.21
C ILE A 43 -0.32 9.69 -24.69
N THR A 44 -1.28 9.73 -25.61
CA THR A 44 -1.03 9.65 -27.06
C THR A 44 -0.85 11.01 -27.73
N GLY A 45 -1.25 12.09 -27.07
CA GLY A 45 -1.01 13.46 -27.54
C GLY A 45 0.30 14.07 -27.03
N PRO A 46 0.43 15.40 -27.06
CA PRO A 46 1.64 16.10 -26.63
C PRO A 46 2.04 15.74 -25.18
N PRO A 47 3.31 15.41 -24.89
CA PRO A 47 3.70 15.07 -23.53
C PRO A 47 3.52 16.27 -22.58
N PRO A 48 3.11 16.07 -21.31
CA PRO A 48 3.17 17.13 -20.32
C PRO A 48 4.63 17.53 -20.01
N SER A 49 4.86 18.77 -19.60
CA SER A 49 6.19 19.28 -19.21
C SER A 49 6.63 18.84 -17.82
N ASP A 50 5.67 18.51 -16.96
CA ASP A 50 5.88 17.91 -15.64
C ASP A 50 4.66 17.05 -15.31
N TYR A 51 4.78 16.11 -14.39
CA TYR A 51 3.65 15.36 -13.88
C TYR A 51 3.86 14.92 -12.44
N TYR A 52 2.75 14.66 -11.77
CA TYR A 52 2.70 14.09 -10.44
C TYR A 52 1.32 13.48 -10.18
N THR A 53 1.21 12.70 -9.12
CA THR A 53 -0.08 12.16 -8.68
C THR A 53 -0.44 12.73 -7.32
N LEU A 54 -1.64 13.26 -7.18
CA LEU A 54 -2.19 13.67 -5.89
C LEU A 54 -2.94 12.51 -5.25
N ARG A 55 -2.60 12.18 -4.01
CA ARG A 55 -3.39 11.26 -3.17
C ARG A 55 -4.40 12.08 -2.38
N LEU A 56 -5.69 12.01 -2.73
CA LEU A 56 -6.68 12.94 -2.15
C LEU A 56 -6.92 12.71 -0.66
N ASN A 57 -6.79 11.47 -0.18
CA ASN A 57 -7.01 11.11 1.21
C ASN A 57 -6.02 11.78 2.17
N THR A 58 -4.72 11.75 1.82
CA THR A 58 -3.65 12.31 2.65
C THR A 58 -3.21 13.70 2.22
N LYS A 59 -3.58 14.12 1.00
CA LYS A 59 -3.12 15.33 0.30
C LYS A 59 -1.65 15.31 -0.07
N ASP A 60 -1.04 14.14 -0.12
CA ASP A 60 0.34 13.98 -0.56
C ASP A 60 0.46 14.15 -2.08
N THR A 61 1.62 14.65 -2.50
CA THR A 61 2.03 14.65 -3.90
C THR A 61 3.04 13.53 -4.10
N LEU A 62 2.70 12.58 -4.95
CA LEU A 62 3.53 11.43 -5.31
C LEU A 62 4.24 11.73 -6.61
N ARG A 63 5.55 11.48 -6.63
CA ARG A 63 6.38 11.56 -7.82
C ARG A 63 7.06 10.21 -8.05
N SER A 64 7.22 9.87 -9.32
CA SER A 64 7.92 8.66 -9.76
C SER A 64 8.95 9.09 -10.79
N ASP A 65 10.17 8.60 -10.65
CA ASP A 65 11.29 8.99 -11.49
C ASP A 65 11.37 8.18 -12.80
N PHE A 66 10.53 7.15 -12.94
CA PHE A 66 10.56 6.24 -14.08
C PHE A 66 9.35 6.42 -15.01
N ILE A 67 9.62 6.89 -16.23
CA ILE A 67 8.68 6.91 -17.36
C ILE A 67 9.20 5.94 -18.41
N TYR A 68 8.30 5.18 -19.03
CA TYR A 68 8.63 4.37 -20.20
C TYR A 68 7.83 4.90 -21.40
N GLU A 69 8.54 5.46 -22.39
CA GLU A 69 7.94 6.06 -23.58
C GLU A 69 6.83 7.09 -23.24
N ASN A 70 5.57 6.76 -23.56
CA ASN A 70 4.40 7.59 -23.29
C ASN A 70 3.50 7.04 -22.17
N TYR A 71 4.03 6.12 -21.36
CA TYR A 71 3.37 5.57 -20.18
C TYR A 71 3.87 6.28 -18.92
N TYR A 72 2.97 7.07 -18.31
CA TYR A 72 3.24 7.86 -17.14
C TYR A 72 2.81 7.10 -15.90
N PRO A 73 3.68 6.90 -14.91
CA PRO A 73 3.31 6.20 -13.67
C PRO A 73 2.33 7.05 -12.85
N VAL A 74 1.24 6.43 -12.42
CA VAL A 74 0.26 7.02 -11.51
C VAL A 74 0.65 6.69 -10.07
N VAL A 75 0.76 5.39 -9.76
CA VAL A 75 1.23 4.84 -8.47
C VAL A 75 1.87 3.47 -8.70
N ASN A 76 2.64 2.98 -7.72
CA ASN A 76 3.24 1.66 -7.74
C ASN A 76 3.23 1.00 -6.36
N ASP A 77 3.75 -0.22 -6.27
CA ASP A 77 3.71 -1.04 -5.06
C ASP A 77 4.44 -0.44 -3.85
N ASN A 78 5.29 0.57 -4.03
CA ASN A 78 5.89 1.28 -2.89
C ASN A 78 4.83 1.91 -1.98
N LEU A 79 3.61 2.14 -2.48
CA LEU A 79 2.51 2.69 -1.70
C LEU A 79 1.76 1.64 -0.87
N VAL A 80 1.92 0.33 -1.15
CA VAL A 80 1.11 -0.75 -0.55
C VAL A 80 1.13 -0.71 0.98
N ASN A 81 2.29 -0.49 1.59
CA ASN A 81 2.43 -0.41 3.05
C ASN A 81 1.71 0.80 3.68
N GLN A 82 1.23 1.73 2.87
CA GLN A 82 0.51 2.94 3.29
C GLN A 82 -0.99 2.89 2.92
N LEU A 83 -1.44 1.83 2.25
CA LEU A 83 -2.83 1.62 1.87
C LEU A 83 -3.49 0.62 2.81
N GLN A 84 -4.77 0.85 3.09
CA GLN A 84 -5.57 -0.15 3.78
C GLN A 84 -6.02 -1.22 2.78
N ARG A 85 -5.81 -2.49 3.14
CA ARG A 85 -6.16 -3.64 2.29
C ARG A 85 -7.65 -3.63 1.93
N ASN A 86 -7.94 -3.85 0.65
CA ASN A 86 -9.27 -3.88 0.04
C ASN A 86 -10.10 -2.60 0.26
N GLN A 87 -9.43 -1.48 0.50
CA GLN A 87 -10.07 -0.17 0.60
C GLN A 87 -9.63 0.72 -0.56
N SER A 88 -10.61 1.23 -1.30
CA SER A 88 -10.36 2.19 -2.38
C SER A 88 -9.96 3.55 -1.85
N GLU A 89 -8.99 4.18 -2.53
CA GLU A 89 -8.63 5.58 -2.40
C GLU A 89 -8.64 6.27 -3.77
N ILE A 90 -8.82 7.59 -3.76
CA ILE A 90 -8.83 8.41 -4.98
C ILE A 90 -7.49 9.08 -5.18
N PHE A 91 -6.97 8.91 -6.40
CA PHE A 91 -5.76 9.53 -6.88
C PHE A 91 -6.06 10.39 -8.10
N VAL A 92 -5.37 11.51 -8.24
CA VAL A 92 -5.49 12.38 -9.42
C VAL A 92 -4.11 12.51 -10.05
N PHE A 93 -3.95 11.90 -11.22
CA PHE A 93 -2.81 12.18 -12.07
C PHE A 93 -2.92 13.59 -12.62
N VAL A 94 -1.86 14.38 -12.47
CA VAL A 94 -1.77 15.74 -12.98
C VAL A 94 -0.63 15.80 -13.99
N GLY A 95 -0.97 16.08 -15.24
CA GLY A 95 -0.01 16.39 -16.29
C GLY A 95 0.00 17.90 -16.55
N VAL A 96 1.14 18.53 -16.30
CA VAL A 96 1.31 19.97 -16.49
C VAL A 96 1.51 20.25 -17.99
N ARG A 97 0.60 21.04 -18.56
CA ARG A 97 0.73 21.64 -19.90
C ARG A 97 0.37 23.12 -19.76
N LEU A 98 1.01 23.99 -20.56
CA LEU A 98 0.69 25.42 -20.57
C LEU A 98 -0.78 25.65 -20.97
N ASP A 99 -1.19 24.97 -22.04
CA ASP A 99 -2.56 24.94 -22.53
C ASP A 99 -3.11 23.52 -22.34
N ASN A 100 -4.32 23.41 -21.80
CA ASN A 100 -5.02 22.14 -21.55
C ASN A 100 -4.26 21.17 -20.60
N PRO A 101 -4.11 21.51 -19.31
CA PRO A 101 -3.57 20.60 -18.30
C PRO A 101 -4.40 19.32 -18.20
N ILE A 102 -3.74 18.23 -17.84
CA ILE A 102 -4.34 16.90 -17.72
C ILE A 102 -4.70 16.65 -16.26
N PHE A 103 -5.93 16.23 -16.00
CA PHE A 103 -6.39 15.78 -14.70
C PHE A 103 -7.16 14.47 -14.84
N GLU A 104 -6.49 13.36 -14.56
CA GLU A 104 -7.11 12.02 -14.66
C GLU A 104 -7.31 11.41 -13.28
N THR A 105 -8.54 11.02 -12.98
CA THR A 105 -8.90 10.44 -11.68
C THR A 105 -8.83 8.92 -11.73
N PHE A 106 -8.19 8.33 -10.74
CA PHE A 106 -8.07 6.90 -10.54
C PHE A 106 -8.67 6.50 -9.20
N GLU A 107 -9.41 5.39 -9.20
CA GLU A 107 -9.80 4.68 -8.00
C GLU A 107 -8.88 3.47 -7.86
N ILE A 108 -8.11 3.42 -6.77
CA ILE A 108 -7.05 2.42 -6.58
C ILE A 108 -7.18 1.83 -5.18
N GLN A 109 -7.02 0.52 -5.09
CA GLN A 109 -6.96 -0.21 -3.82
C GLN A 109 -5.63 -0.97 -3.72
N SER A 110 -5.40 -1.65 -2.58
CA SER A 110 -4.37 -2.67 -2.48
C SER A 110 -4.96 -3.99 -2.00
N ASP A 111 -4.48 -5.12 -2.54
CA ASP A 111 -4.78 -6.45 -1.98
C ASP A 111 -3.87 -6.85 -0.81
N GLY A 112 -2.97 -5.94 -0.40
CA GLY A 112 -1.93 -6.14 0.61
C GLY A 112 -0.56 -6.51 0.03
N CYS A 113 -0.47 -6.84 -1.26
CA CYS A 113 0.78 -7.13 -1.96
C CYS A 113 1.03 -6.11 -3.07
N HIS A 114 0.00 -5.76 -3.83
CA HIS A 114 0.09 -4.90 -5.01
C HIS A 114 -0.95 -3.79 -4.97
N VAL A 115 -0.71 -2.73 -5.74
CA VAL A 115 -1.74 -1.75 -6.10
C VAL A 115 -2.63 -2.31 -7.21
N ILE A 116 -3.94 -2.07 -7.10
CA ILE A 116 -4.94 -2.54 -8.07
C ILE A 116 -5.78 -1.36 -8.52
N LYS A 117 -5.82 -1.14 -9.84
CA LYS A 117 -6.73 -0.15 -10.43
C LYS A 117 -8.15 -0.69 -10.44
N ILE A 118 -9.06 0.03 -9.80
CA ILE A 118 -10.50 -0.23 -9.83
C ILE A 118 -11.16 0.59 -10.95
N LYS A 119 -10.76 1.85 -11.11
CA LYS A 119 -11.23 2.76 -12.17
C LYS A 119 -10.14 3.75 -12.61
N GLY A 120 -10.31 4.29 -13.80
CA GLY A 120 -9.42 5.28 -14.43
C GLY A 120 -9.06 4.86 -15.85
N HIS A 121 -8.83 5.83 -16.73
CA HIS A 121 -8.50 5.54 -18.12
C HIS A 121 -7.15 4.83 -18.24
N GLU A 122 -7.03 3.95 -19.25
CA GLU A 122 -5.74 3.40 -19.66
C GLU A 122 -4.96 4.39 -20.53
N THR A 123 -5.69 5.14 -21.36
CA THR A 123 -5.15 6.00 -22.41
C THR A 123 -5.97 7.28 -22.55
N ILE A 124 -5.29 8.41 -22.76
CA ILE A 124 -5.87 9.71 -23.08
C ILE A 124 -5.07 10.40 -24.20
N ASN A 125 -5.64 11.47 -24.79
CA ASN A 125 -4.99 12.34 -25.77
C ASN A 125 -4.38 13.59 -25.10
#